data_AF-A0A839NXB9-F1
#
_entry.id   AF-A0A839NXB9-F1
#
_cell.length_a   1.000
_cell.length_b   1.000
_cell.length_c   1.000
_cell.angle_alpha   90.00
_cell.angle_beta   90.00
_cell.angle_gamma   90.00
#
_symmetry.space_group_name_H-M   'P 1'
#
loop_
_entity.id
_entity.type
_entity.pdbx_description
1 polymer ?
#
loop_
_entity_poly.entity_id
_entity_poly.type
_entity_poly.pdbx_seq_one_letter_code
_entity_poly.pdbx_strand_id
1 'polypeptide(L)'
;MRAAWWGLFSALLLPTAASAQDVTTVRTETFPRPPYSGATYYIYERAGRTICTKLAVCNKFDQCETTYVAGAFRASEDNATGNPYGTTPAVPIAPASLGKHVCLTRFGLVQR
;
A
#
# COMPACT_ATOMS: atom_id res chain seq x y z
N MET A 1 -65.64 -4.72 8.74
CA MET A 1 -65.34 -5.52 7.54
C MET A 1 -64.45 -4.68 6.62
N ARG A 2 -63.29 -5.23 6.18
CA ARG A 2 -62.44 -4.85 5.02
C ARG A 2 -61.78 -3.45 5.05
N ALA A 3 -60.49 -3.28 5.38
CA ALA A 3 -59.25 -3.74 4.74
C ALA A 3 -59.04 -3.20 3.31
N ALA A 4 -58.09 -2.27 3.13
CA ALA A 4 -57.40 -2.01 1.87
C ALA A 4 -56.07 -1.28 2.15
N TRP A 5 -55.01 -2.06 2.32
CA TRP A 5 -53.63 -1.63 2.49
C TRP A 5 -52.97 -1.70 1.12
N TRP A 6 -52.68 -0.56 0.49
CA TRP A 6 -51.91 -0.51 -0.74
C TRP A 6 -50.42 -0.41 -0.41
N GLY A 7 -49.75 -1.55 -0.48
CA GLY A 7 -48.30 -1.65 -0.45
C GLY A 7 -47.71 -1.33 -1.82
N LEU A 8 -46.91 -0.26 -1.87
CA LEU A 8 -45.98 0.02 -2.97
C LEU A 8 -44.56 -0.11 -2.39
N PHE A 9 -44.05 -1.34 -2.35
CA PHE A 9 -42.65 -1.60 -2.06
C PHE A 9 -41.86 -1.45 -3.36
N SER A 10 -41.33 -0.24 -3.59
CA SER A 10 -40.33 0.01 -4.62
C SER A 10 -39.07 -0.77 -4.30
N ALA A 11 -38.78 -1.83 -5.08
CA ALA A 11 -37.56 -2.60 -4.98
C ALA A 11 -36.36 -1.75 -5.44
N LEU A 12 -35.63 -1.17 -4.48
CA LEU A 12 -34.32 -0.56 -4.68
C LEU A 12 -33.29 -1.65 -5.00
N LEU A 13 -32.97 -1.80 -6.29
CA LEU A 13 -31.80 -2.52 -6.77
C LEU A 13 -30.54 -1.74 -6.37
N LEU A 14 -29.93 -2.11 -5.25
CA LEU A 14 -28.63 -1.61 -4.83
C LEU A 14 -27.53 -2.29 -5.66
N PRO A 15 -26.68 -1.54 -6.40
CA PRO A 15 -25.52 -2.11 -7.06
C PRO A 15 -24.51 -2.59 -6.01
N THR A 16 -24.17 -3.88 -6.07
CA THR A 16 -23.09 -4.47 -5.30
C THR A 16 -21.75 -3.93 -5.81
N ALA A 17 -21.19 -2.95 -5.10
CA ALA A 17 -19.82 -2.53 -5.33
C ALA A 17 -18.87 -3.71 -5.08
N ALA A 18 -18.19 -4.17 -6.12
CA ALA A 18 -17.15 -5.20 -5.99
C ALA A 18 -16.04 -4.70 -5.05
N SER A 19 -15.82 -5.44 -3.97
CA SER A 19 -14.86 -5.11 -2.93
C SER A 19 -13.43 -5.22 -3.45
N ALA A 20 -12.82 -4.09 -3.83
CA ALA A 20 -11.39 -3.98 -4.13
C ALA A 20 -10.47 -4.17 -2.90
N GLN A 21 -10.98 -4.79 -1.82
CA GLN A 21 -10.37 -4.70 -0.49
C GLN A 21 -9.21 -5.65 -0.26
N ASP A 22 -9.01 -6.70 -1.06
CA ASP A 22 -7.98 -7.72 -0.78
C ASP A 22 -6.76 -7.69 -1.72
N VAL A 23 -6.75 -6.81 -2.72
CA VAL A 23 -5.60 -6.68 -3.63
C VAL A 23 -4.47 -5.97 -2.88
N THR A 24 -3.31 -6.62 -2.80
CA THR A 24 -2.09 -5.98 -2.29
C THR A 24 -1.40 -5.27 -3.44
N THR A 25 -1.13 -3.99 -3.28
CA THR A 25 -0.37 -3.19 -4.25
C THR A 25 0.98 -2.80 -3.68
N VAL A 26 1.90 -2.43 -4.55
CA VAL A 26 3.14 -1.76 -4.19
C VAL A 26 3.33 -0.51 -5.05
N ARG A 27 3.77 0.56 -4.42
CA ARG A 27 4.28 1.77 -5.07
C ARG A 27 5.60 2.15 -4.43
N THR A 28 6.39 2.95 -5.13
CA THR A 28 7.62 3.52 -4.58
C THR A 28 7.55 5.02 -4.43
N GLU A 29 8.23 5.53 -3.42
CA GLU A 29 8.52 6.96 -3.26
C GLU A 29 10.02 7.13 -3.04
N THR A 30 10.63 8.13 -3.68
CA THR A 30 12.06 8.38 -3.58
C THR A 30 12.35 9.75 -2.99
N PHE A 31 13.27 9.81 -2.05
CA PHE A 31 13.74 11.03 -1.39
C PHE A 31 15.25 11.19 -1.58
N PRO A 32 15.74 12.43 -1.78
CA PRO A 32 17.18 12.70 -1.79
C PRO A 32 17.75 12.52 -0.39
N ARG A 33 18.96 11.96 -0.29
CA ARG A 33 19.74 11.96 0.95
C ARG A 33 21.14 12.49 0.67
N PRO A 34 21.43 13.77 0.98
CA PRO A 34 22.76 14.32 0.79
C PRO A 34 23.83 13.56 1.62
N PRO A 35 25.09 13.48 1.16
CA PRO A 35 25.60 14.09 -0.07
C PRO A 35 25.46 13.21 -1.34
N TYR A 36 25.34 11.88 -1.21
CA TYR A 36 25.24 11.00 -2.39
C TYR A 36 24.44 9.73 -2.11
N SER A 37 23.35 9.83 -1.37
CA SER A 37 22.42 8.73 -1.14
C SER A 37 21.00 9.06 -1.58
N GLY A 38 20.21 8.02 -1.78
CA GLY A 38 18.78 8.12 -2.05
C GLY A 38 18.04 7.16 -1.14
N ALA A 39 16.91 7.61 -0.60
CA ALA A 39 15.99 6.77 0.14
C ALA A 39 14.82 6.39 -0.78
N THR A 40 14.62 5.09 -1.00
CA THR A 40 13.48 4.55 -1.72
C THR A 40 12.59 3.78 -0.75
N TYR A 41 11.37 4.25 -0.61
CA TYR A 41 10.30 3.57 0.11
C TYR A 41 9.53 2.70 -0.84
N TYR A 42 9.36 1.42 -0.50
CA TYR A 42 8.40 0.52 -1.14
C TYR A 42 7.22 0.39 -0.19
N ILE A 43 6.08 0.95 -0.60
CA ILE A 43 4.88 1.10 0.22
C ILE A 43 3.90 0.03 -0.25
N TYR A 44 3.63 -0.93 0.63
CA TYR A 44 2.69 -2.01 0.38
C TYR A 44 1.34 -1.63 0.94
N GLU A 45 0.33 -1.59 0.09
CA GLU A 45 -1.03 -1.18 0.46
C GLU A 45 -2.03 -2.31 0.26
N ARG A 46 -3.03 -2.38 1.13
CA ARG A 46 -4.20 -3.26 1.01
C ARG A 46 -5.39 -2.55 1.64
N ALA A 47 -6.56 -2.62 1.01
CA ALA A 47 -7.77 -1.91 1.46
C ALA A 47 -7.52 -0.40 1.77
N GLY A 48 -6.67 0.27 0.99
CA GLY A 48 -6.33 1.69 1.17
C GLY A 48 -5.45 2.00 2.39
N ARG A 49 -4.85 0.99 3.03
CA ARG A 49 -3.95 1.16 4.17
C ARG A 49 -2.56 0.62 3.84
N THR A 50 -1.52 1.32 4.26
CA THR A 50 -0.17 0.79 4.24
C THR A 50 -0.05 -0.35 5.26
N ILE A 51 0.21 -1.55 4.79
CA ILE A 51 0.36 -2.76 5.63
C ILE A 51 1.83 -3.06 5.91
N CYS A 52 2.75 -2.60 5.05
CA CYS A 52 4.18 -2.77 5.23
C CYS A 52 4.93 -1.69 4.47
N THR A 53 6.07 -1.27 5.02
CA THR A 53 6.99 -0.35 4.36
C THR A 53 8.39 -0.96 4.36
N LYS A 54 9.01 -1.02 3.18
CA LYS A 54 10.45 -1.27 3.05
C LYS A 54 11.14 0.04 2.72
N LEU A 55 12.09 0.45 3.54
CA LEU A 55 13.03 1.54 3.21
C LEU A 55 14.32 0.92 2.69
N ALA A 56 14.80 1.39 1.54
CA ALA A 56 16.14 1.14 1.03
C ALA A 56 16.89 2.47 0.92
N VAL A 57 17.99 2.63 1.66
CA VAL A 57 18.87 3.80 1.54
C VAL A 57 20.15 3.36 0.85
N CYS A 58 20.35 3.81 -0.38
CA CYS A 58 21.50 3.43 -1.20
C CYS A 58 22.49 4.59 -1.27
N ASN A 59 23.78 4.32 -1.14
CA ASN A 59 24.85 5.29 -1.40
C ASN A 59 25.22 5.33 -2.91
N LYS A 60 26.16 6.20 -3.29
CA LYS A 60 26.63 6.37 -4.68
C LYS A 60 27.31 5.14 -5.32
N PHE A 61 27.58 4.12 -4.52
CA PHE A 61 28.17 2.86 -4.96
C PHE A 61 27.12 1.74 -5.00
N ASP A 62 25.83 2.09 -4.98
CA ASP A 62 24.69 1.17 -4.96
C ASP A 62 24.69 0.20 -3.77
N GLN A 63 25.39 0.55 -2.68
CA GLN A 63 25.32 -0.19 -1.43
C GLN A 63 24.11 0.30 -0.66
N CYS A 64 23.13 -0.59 -0.48
CA CYS A 64 21.85 -0.27 0.12
C CYS A 64 21.70 -0.89 1.52
N GLU A 65 21.36 -0.07 2.49
CA GLU A 65 20.83 -0.54 3.77
C GLU A 65 19.31 -0.66 3.65
N THR A 66 18.74 -1.75 4.18
CA THR A 66 17.30 -2.00 4.09
C THR A 66 16.66 -2.19 5.47
N THR A 67 15.56 -1.49 5.66
CA THR A 67 14.74 -1.57 6.88
C THR A 67 13.32 -1.96 6.49
N TYR A 68 12.72 -2.85 7.28
CA TYR A 68 11.35 -3.32 7.08
C TYR A 68 10.54 -2.95 8.31
N VAL A 69 9.40 -2.30 8.10
CA VAL A 69 8.50 -1.85 9.17
C VAL A 69 7.08 -2.30 8.84
N ALA A 70 6.39 -2.86 9.82
CA ALA A 70 4.97 -3.17 9.70
C ALA A 70 4.16 -1.86 9.70
N GLY A 71 3.25 -1.73 8.74
CA GLY A 71 2.45 -0.52 8.57
C GLY A 71 3.16 0.62 7.85
N ALA A 72 2.62 1.83 8.00
CA ALA A 72 3.17 3.06 7.44
C ALA A 72 4.43 3.49 8.21
N PHE A 73 5.49 3.83 7.48
CA PHE A 73 6.73 4.31 8.06
C PHE A 73 7.39 5.35 7.16
N ARG A 74 7.93 6.40 7.79
CA ARG A 74 8.81 7.36 7.14
C ARG A 74 9.87 7.81 8.15
N ALA A 75 11.14 7.77 7.74
CA ALA A 75 12.24 8.20 8.58
C ALA A 75 12.18 9.71 8.84
N SER A 76 12.70 10.14 9.98
CA SER A 76 12.70 11.54 10.41
C SER A 76 13.40 12.47 9.42
N GLU A 77 14.50 12.04 8.80
CA GLU A 77 15.24 12.87 7.83
C GLU A 77 14.42 13.14 6.55
N ASP A 78 13.58 12.18 6.15
CA ASP A 78 12.74 12.34 4.94
C ASP A 78 11.45 13.10 5.25
N ASN A 79 10.98 13.10 6.51
CA ASN A 79 9.88 13.96 6.95
C ASN A 79 10.25 15.44 6.82
N ALA A 80 11.51 15.81 7.14
CA ALA A 80 11.99 17.18 7.00
C ALA A 80 12.08 17.63 5.53
N THR A 81 12.32 16.68 4.62
CA THR A 81 12.42 16.95 3.16
C THR A 81 11.05 17.24 2.54
N GLY A 82 9.95 16.76 3.13
CA GLY A 82 8.59 17.03 2.68
C GLY A 82 8.09 16.02 1.63
N ASN A 83 7.93 16.46 0.38
CA ASN A 83 7.40 15.64 -0.70
C ASN A 83 8.50 14.78 -1.37
N PRO A 84 8.19 13.55 -1.82
CA PRO A 84 9.12 12.73 -2.57
C PRO A 84 9.47 13.38 -3.92
N TYR A 85 10.69 13.13 -4.39
CA TYR A 85 11.17 13.57 -5.71
C TYR A 85 10.62 12.72 -6.85
N GLY A 86 10.16 11.51 -6.54
CA GLY A 86 9.52 10.63 -7.51
C GLY A 86 8.60 9.63 -6.82
N THR A 87 7.50 9.31 -7.49
CA THR A 87 6.52 8.32 -7.04
C THR A 87 6.11 7.46 -8.23
N THR A 88 5.95 6.15 -8.03
CA THR A 88 5.34 5.27 -9.05
C THR A 88 3.85 5.08 -8.77
N PRO A 89 3.03 4.75 -9.78
CA PRO A 89 1.67 4.29 -9.52
C PRO A 89 1.68 3.02 -8.64
N ALA A 90 0.58 2.80 -7.91
CA ALA A 90 0.36 1.57 -7.19
C ALA A 90 0.07 0.43 -8.17
N VAL A 91 0.91 -0.60 -8.14
CA VAL A 91 0.80 -1.76 -9.03
C VAL A 91 0.34 -2.97 -8.21
N PRO A 92 -0.68 -3.72 -8.66
CA PRO A 92 -1.12 -4.93 -7.97
C PRO A 92 -0.03 -5.99 -8.01
N ILE A 93 0.20 -6.63 -6.87
CA ILE A 93 1.11 -7.77 -6.75
C ILE A 93 0.30 -9.03 -7.04
N ALA A 94 0.72 -9.78 -8.06
CA ALA A 94 0.10 -11.07 -8.36
C ALA A 94 0.18 -12.01 -7.13
N PRO A 95 -0.88 -12.80 -6.83
CA PRO A 95 -0.88 -13.68 -5.66
C PRO A 95 0.34 -14.60 -5.56
N ALA A 96 0.77 -15.20 -6.68
CA ALA A 96 1.96 -16.05 -6.76
C ALA A 96 3.28 -15.33 -6.45
N SER A 97 3.30 -13.99 -6.50
CA SER A 97 4.47 -13.17 -6.20
C SER A 97 4.48 -12.65 -4.77
N LEU A 98 3.37 -12.68 -4.03
CA LEU A 98 3.30 -12.12 -2.66
C LEU A 98 4.37 -12.70 -1.72
N GLY A 99 4.60 -14.02 -1.80
CA GLY A 99 5.64 -14.71 -1.02
C GLY A 99 7.08 -14.31 -1.35
N LYS A 100 7.31 -13.61 -2.47
CA LYS A 100 8.63 -13.12 -2.86
C LYS A 100 8.96 -11.76 -2.22
N HIS A 101 7.97 -11.07 -1.67
CA HIS A 101 8.17 -9.78 -1.03
C HIS A 101 8.53 -9.95 0.44
N VAL A 102 9.81 -9.69 0.77
CA VAL A 102 10.36 -9.85 2.13
C VAL A 102 9.58 -9.04 3.18
N CYS A 103 9.09 -7.85 2.82
CA CYS A 103 8.25 -7.04 3.72
C CYS A 103 7.01 -7.82 4.17
N LEU A 104 6.31 -8.45 3.22
CA LEU A 104 5.07 -9.17 3.48
C LEU A 104 5.34 -10.47 4.25
N THR A 105 6.36 -11.24 3.86
CA THR A 105 6.68 -12.52 4.51
C THR A 105 7.21 -12.33 5.92
N ARG A 106 8.06 -11.33 6.15
CA ARG A 106 8.65 -11.05 7.47
C ARG A 106 7.60 -10.78 8.55
N PHE A 107 6.47 -10.19 8.18
CA PHE A 107 5.38 -9.86 9.10
C PHE A 107 4.13 -10.74 8.95
N GLY A 108 4.21 -11.84 8.19
CA GLY A 108 3.08 -12.77 8.03
C GLY A 108 1.87 -12.15 7.31
N LEU A 109 2.09 -11.19 6.40
CA LEU A 109 1.05 -10.42 5.72
C LEU A 109 0.67 -10.98 4.33
N VAL A 110 1.22 -12.13 3.95
CA VAL A 110 0.89 -12.79 2.68
C VAL A 110 -0.50 -13.41 2.79
N GLN A 111 -1.47 -12.89 2.01
CA GLN A 111 -2.76 -13.55 1.79
C GLN A 111 -2.58 -14.61 0.70
N ARG A 112 -3.22 -15.76 0.86
CA ARG A 112 -3.26 -16.82 -0.16
C ARG A 112 -4.51 -16.68 -1.03
#